data_AF-A0A662GQB3-F1
#
_entry.id   AF-A0A662GQB3-F1
#
_cell.length_a   1.000
_cell.length_b   1.000
_cell.length_c   1.000
_cell.angle_alpha   90.00
_cell.angle_beta   90.00
_cell.angle_gamma   90.00
#
_symmetry.space_group_name_H-M   'P 1'
#
loop_
_entity.id
_entity.type
_entity.pdbx_description
1 polymer ?
#
loop_
_entity_poly.entity_id
_entity_poly.type
_entity_poly.pdbx_seq_one_letter_code
_entity_poly.pdbx_strand_id
1 'polypeptide(L)' 'MEKIVTESYRHLNDNGLLQLVAKHRKGGSSLSKMMEKCFGNVNVLARKSGYRVYVSIKK' A
#
# COMPACT_ATOMS: atom_id res chain seq x y z
N MET A 1 -0.75 7.61 -8.69
CA MET A 1 -0.65 6.59 -7.62
C MET A 1 -0.96 5.19 -8.13
N GLU A 2 -1.99 5.02 -8.97
CA GLU A 2 -2.44 3.70 -9.44
C GLU A 2 -1.36 2.83 -10.07
N LYS A 3 -0.59 3.39 -11.02
CA LYS A 3 0.54 2.68 -11.64
C LYS A 3 1.57 2.16 -10.64
N ILE A 4 1.85 2.88 -9.55
CA ILE A 4 2.83 2.43 -8.54
C ILE A 4 2.33 1.14 -7.89
N VAL A 5 1.05 1.10 -7.49
CA VAL A 5 0.48 -0.07 -6.82
C VAL A 5 0.36 -1.24 -7.81
N THR A 6 -0.23 -1.02 -8.99
CA THR A 6 -0.49 -2.12 -9.94
C THR A 6 0.78 -2.71 -10.55
N GLU A 7 1.74 -1.88 -10.95
CA GLU A 7 2.98 -2.38 -11.55
C GLU A 7 3.90 -2.98 -10.49
N SER A 8 3.91 -2.47 -9.25
CA SER A 8 4.73 -3.08 -8.19
C SER A 8 4.40 -4.55 -7.95
N TYR A 9 3.13 -4.95 -8.01
CA TYR A 9 2.74 -6.36 -7.87
C TYR A 9 3.38 -7.25 -8.94
N ARG A 10 3.55 -6.74 -10.17
CA ARG A 10 4.17 -7.46 -11.28
C ARG A 10 5.68 -7.59 -11.12
N HIS A 11 6.32 -6.61 -10.47
CA HIS A 11 7.77 -6.55 -10.32
C HIS A 11 8.30 -7.11 -8.99
N LEU A 12 7.42 -7.36 -8.01
CA LEU A 12 7.81 -8.00 -6.76
C LEU A 12 8.00 -9.51 -6.96
N ASN A 13 9.02 -10.06 -6.30
CA ASN A 13 9.14 -11.51 -6.11
C ASN A 13 8.04 -12.02 -5.17
N ASP A 14 7.81 -13.32 -5.17
CA ASP A 14 6.89 -13.97 -4.24
C ASP A 14 7.30 -13.68 -2.79
N ASN A 15 6.33 -13.37 -1.94
CA ASN A 15 6.49 -12.84 -0.58
C ASN A 15 7.19 -11.47 -0.48
N GLY A 16 7.45 -10.79 -1.59
CA GLY A 16 7.92 -9.41 -1.62
C GLY A 16 6.85 -8.44 -1.10
N LEU A 17 7.28 -7.30 -0.54
CA LEU A 17 6.38 -6.31 0.05
C LEU A 17 6.44 -4.95 -0.67
N LEU A 18 5.27 -4.32 -0.81
CA LEU A 18 5.15 -2.91 -1.15
C LEU A 18 4.84 -2.13 0.14
N GLN A 19 5.70 -1.17 0.49
CA GLN A 19 5.48 -0.26 1.63
C GLN A 19 5.42 1.19 1.16
N LEU A 20 4.38 1.93 1.58
CA LEU A 20 4.14 3.31 1.20
C LEU A 20 3.72 4.17 2.40
N VAL A 21 4.15 5.44 2.42
CA VAL A 21 3.75 6.40 3.45
C VAL A 21 2.88 7.49 2.83
N ALA A 22 1.69 7.73 3.39
CA ALA A 22 0.79 8.76 2.90
C ALA A 22 -0.04 9.40 4.03
N LYS A 23 -0.47 10.65 3.82
CA LYS A 23 -1.47 11.31 4.68
C LYS A 23 -2.82 10.62 4.50
N HIS A 24 -3.35 10.03 5.57
CA HIS A 24 -4.56 9.22 5.50
C HIS A 24 -5.76 9.99 4.92
N ARG A 25 -5.98 11.22 5.39
CA ARG A 25 -7.07 12.11 4.95
C ARG A 25 -6.78 12.87 3.64
N LYS A 26 -5.59 12.69 3.05
CA LYS A 26 -5.21 13.28 1.76
C LYS A 26 -4.77 12.17 0.81
N GLY A 27 -5.73 11.36 0.36
CA GLY A 27 -5.50 10.28 -0.60
C GLY A 27 -4.98 8.96 -0.01
N GLY A 28 -4.43 8.94 1.21
CA GLY A 28 -3.95 7.71 1.85
C GLY A 28 -5.05 6.66 2.08
N SER A 29 -6.28 7.08 2.39
CA SER A 29 -7.44 6.17 2.47
C SER A 29 -7.71 5.46 1.14
N SER A 30 -7.73 6.21 0.03
CA SER A 30 -7.90 5.66 -1.32
C SER A 30 -6.74 4.76 -1.72
N LEU A 31 -5.50 5.13 -1.38
CA LEU A 31 -4.30 4.31 -1.59
C LEU A 31 -4.43 2.96 -0.87
N SER A 32 -4.87 2.96 0.39
CA SER A 32 -5.09 1.74 1.17
C SER A 32 -6.08 0.80 0.47
N LYS A 33 -7.21 1.32 -0.01
CA LYS A 33 -8.22 0.53 -0.72
C LYS A 33 -7.69 -0.04 -2.04
N MET A 34 -6.85 0.72 -2.73
CA MET A 34 -6.21 0.29 -3.98
C MET A 34 -5.16 -0.80 -3.74
N MET A 35 -4.36 -0.66 -2.68
CA MET A 35 -3.42 -1.71 -2.25
C MET A 35 -4.17 -2.99 -1.88
N GLU A 36 -5.26 -2.90 -1.11
CA GLU A 36 -6.13 -4.04 -0.79
C GLU A 36 -6.69 -4.70 -2.06
N LYS A 37 -7.21 -3.91 -3.01
CA LYS A 37 -7.75 -4.42 -4.28
C LYS A 37 -6.68 -5.12 -5.13
N CYS A 38 -5.45 -4.61 -5.12
CA CYS A 38 -4.37 -5.12 -5.99
C CYS A 38 -3.63 -6.32 -5.38
N PHE A 39 -3.37 -6.30 -4.07
CA PHE A 39 -2.59 -7.33 -3.37
C PHE A 39 -3.47 -8.34 -2.63
N GLY A 40 -4.76 -8.04 -2.42
CA GLY A 40 -5.65 -8.83 -1.57
C GLY A 40 -5.38 -8.67 -0.07
N ASN A 41 -4.46 -7.77 0.31
CA ASN A 41 -4.21 -7.40 1.69
C ASN A 41 -3.54 -6.02 1.80
N VAL A 42 -3.81 -5.30 2.88
CA VAL A 42 -3.09 -4.10 3.30
C VAL A 42 -3.09 -3.98 4.82
N ASN A 43 -1.91 -3.72 5.39
CA ASN A 43 -1.74 -3.47 6.82
C ASN A 43 -1.22 -2.05 7.04
N VAL A 44 -1.44 -1.51 8.23
CA VAL A 44 -0.86 -0.23 8.65
C VAL A 44 0.16 -0.47 9.75
N LEU A 45 1.45 -0.35 9.42
CA LEU A 45 2.56 -0.61 10.34
C LEU A 45 2.73 0.49 11.39
N ALA A 46 2.52 1.75 11.00
CA ALA A 46 2.69 2.89 11.89
C ALA A 46 1.75 4.04 11.50
N ARG A 47 1.43 4.89 12.49
CA ARG A 47 0.58 6.07 12.32
C ARG A 47 1.12 7.23 13.16
N LYS A 48 1.34 8.40 12.56
CA LYS A 48 1.75 9.61 13.28
C LYS A 48 1.36 10.86 12.52
N SER A 49 0.85 11.88 13.21
CA SER A 49 0.55 13.21 12.64
C SER A 49 -0.28 13.17 11.34
N GLY A 50 -1.27 12.27 11.27
CA GLY A 50 -2.11 12.07 10.09
C GLY A 50 -1.48 11.27 8.94
N TYR A 51 -0.20 10.89 9.04
CA TYR A 51 0.45 9.95 8.14
C TYR A 51 0.25 8.50 8.60
N ARG A 52 0.26 7.59 7.64
CA ARG A 52 0.22 6.14 7.86
C ARG A 52 1.26 5.45 6.97
N VAL A 53 1.88 4.41 7.50
CA VAL A 53 2.74 3.48 6.75
C VAL A 53 1.90 2.28 6.36
N TYR A 54 1.58 2.15 5.08
CA TYR A 54 0.82 1.06 4.50
C TYR A 54 1.78 -0.02 3.98
N VAL A 55 1.44 -1.28 4.16
CA VAL A 55 2.21 -2.41 3.61
C VAL A 55 1.29 -3.47 3.03
N SER A 56 1.66 -4.02 1.88
CA SER A 56 1.04 -5.18 1.25
C SER A 56 2.10 -6.19 0.86
N ILE A 57 1.74 -7.47 0.79
CA ILE A 57 2.67 -8.57 0.49
C ILE A 57 2.13 -9.28 -0.75
N LYS A 58 3.00 -9.54 -1.74
CA LYS A 58 2.66 -10.38 -2.89
C LYS A 58 2.66 -11.83 -2.44
N LYS A 59 1.48 -12.46 -2.47
CA LYS A 59 1.31 -13.89 -2.21
C LYS A 59 1.31 -14.67 -3.52
#